data_AF-A0A7S7NTM9-F1
#
_entry.id   AF-A0A7S7NTM9-F1
#
_cell.length_a   1.000
_cell.length_b   1.000
_cell.length_c   1.000
_cell.angle_alpha   90.00
_cell.angle_beta   90.00
_cell.angle_gamma   90.00
#
_symmetry.space_group_name_H-M   'P 1'
#
loop_
_entity.id
_entity.type
_entity.pdbx_description
1 polymer ?
#
loop_
_entity_poly.entity_id
_entity_poly.type
_entity_poly.pdbx_seq_one_letter_code
_entity_poly.pdbx_strand_id
1 'polypeptide(L)'
;MDLPDDDFEPAPPSPERTAARALVLAAIATRALDEPDAGELRENDEPARQRFLRWFNECGLRDEAEPQELELLEASFSGLEQKARVNASWRMEGAAVLAWALGRAPLPSILLQCDIDETLSAVGLLRPREETALAEPRLRAQEELDLCSSLYLTLHWRLRQFFLQPERMNFVEFAAQCDWAEMRLDGLQMIDNDVAVNGVPLTQVEQGRLRELHSIVQERRLALEWLAGFESLYSDVTTDT
;
A
#
# COMPACT_ATOMS: atom_id res chain seq x y z
N MET A 1 9.08 -36.69 11.08
CA MET A 1 9.97 -36.02 10.11
C MET A 1 9.78 -34.56 10.43
N ASP A 2 10.54 -34.09 11.41
CA ASP A 2 10.50 -32.70 11.81
C ASP A 2 11.09 -31.91 10.65
N LEU A 3 10.28 -31.05 10.05
CA LEU A 3 10.81 -30.01 9.17
C LEU A 3 11.74 -29.16 10.06
N PRO A 4 12.94 -28.79 9.58
CA PRO A 4 13.72 -27.80 10.30
C PRO A 4 12.82 -26.58 10.52
N ASP A 5 12.68 -26.16 11.78
CA ASP A 5 12.27 -24.80 12.12
C ASP A 5 13.33 -23.90 11.50
N ASP A 6 13.11 -23.54 10.23
CA ASP A 6 13.85 -22.48 9.58
C ASP A 6 13.30 -21.21 10.22
N ASP A 7 13.96 -20.78 11.30
CA ASP A 7 13.68 -19.53 12.00
C ASP A 7 13.82 -18.40 10.99
N PHE A 8 12.73 -18.13 10.27
CA PHE A 8 12.67 -17.06 9.28
C PHE A 8 12.93 -15.74 10.00
N GLU A 9 14.08 -15.13 9.71
CA GLU A 9 14.44 -13.81 10.22
C GLU A 9 14.06 -12.77 9.15
N PRO A 10 13.08 -11.90 9.39
CA PRO A 10 12.71 -10.87 8.46
C PRO A 10 13.90 -9.96 8.13
N ALA A 11 14.02 -9.54 6.87
CA ALA A 11 15.08 -8.67 6.40
C ALA A 11 14.51 -7.33 5.89
N PRO A 12 14.27 -6.35 6.79
CA PRO A 12 13.70 -5.06 6.42
C PRO A 12 14.49 -4.36 5.29
N PRO A 13 13.82 -3.68 4.35
CA PRO A 13 14.49 -2.91 3.32
C PRO A 13 15.25 -1.72 3.90
N SER A 14 16.33 -1.31 3.22
CA SER A 14 17.04 -0.07 3.59
C SER A 14 16.18 1.17 3.30
N PRO A 15 16.43 2.32 3.95
CA PRO A 15 15.72 3.56 3.65
C PRO A 15 15.76 3.95 2.16
N GLU A 16 16.90 3.76 1.48
CA GLU A 16 17.06 4.03 0.05
C GLU A 16 16.14 3.16 -0.79
N ARG A 17 16.07 1.88 -0.44
CA ARG A 17 15.19 0.92 -1.11
C ARG A 17 13.72 1.26 -0.89
N THR A 18 13.36 1.65 0.32
CA THR A 18 11.99 2.14 0.63
C THR A 18 11.65 3.37 -0.19
N ALA A 19 12.56 4.34 -0.32
CA ALA A 19 12.33 5.54 -1.13
C ALA A 19 12.20 5.24 -2.63
N ALA A 20 13.04 4.33 -3.16
CA ALA A 20 12.92 3.87 -4.53
C ALA A 20 11.57 3.18 -4.77
N ARG A 21 11.19 2.25 -3.88
CA ARG A 21 9.90 1.54 -3.97
C ARG A 21 8.72 2.48 -3.89
N ALA A 22 8.75 3.48 -3.01
CA ALA A 22 7.70 4.51 -2.92
C ALA A 22 7.49 5.23 -4.26
N LEU A 23 8.58 5.63 -4.94
CA LEU A 23 8.52 6.26 -6.26
C LEU A 23 8.04 5.29 -7.36
N VAL A 24 8.43 4.01 -7.30
CA VAL A 24 7.94 2.99 -8.24
C VAL A 24 6.43 2.79 -8.10
N LEU A 25 5.92 2.63 -6.88
CA LEU A 25 4.47 2.48 -6.63
C LEU A 25 3.68 3.72 -7.06
N ALA A 26 4.19 4.91 -6.74
CA ALA A 26 3.61 6.17 -7.19
C ALA A 26 3.61 6.27 -8.73
N ALA A 27 4.70 5.88 -9.38
CA ALA A 27 4.83 5.84 -10.84
C ALA A 27 3.79 4.92 -11.50
N ILE A 28 3.60 3.72 -10.96
CA ILE A 28 2.61 2.74 -11.43
C ILE A 28 1.19 3.29 -11.28
N ALA A 29 0.88 3.85 -10.10
CA ALA A 29 -0.44 4.40 -9.84
C ALA A 29 -0.74 5.59 -10.76
N THR A 30 0.20 6.52 -10.94
CA THR A 30 0.07 7.64 -11.89
C THR A 30 -0.11 7.14 -13.32
N ARG A 31 0.68 6.16 -13.77
CA ARG A 31 0.53 5.58 -15.11
C ARG A 31 -0.87 5.01 -15.34
N ALA A 32 -1.46 4.38 -14.32
CA ALA A 32 -2.81 3.83 -14.40
C ALA A 32 -3.90 4.91 -14.37
N LEU A 33 -3.72 5.98 -13.61
CA LEU A 33 -4.65 7.11 -13.54
C LEU A 33 -4.63 7.95 -14.84
N ASP A 34 -3.45 8.07 -15.46
CA ASP A 34 -3.27 8.79 -16.73
C ASP A 34 -3.68 7.99 -17.96
N GLU A 35 -4.00 6.69 -17.82
CA GLU A 35 -4.47 5.85 -18.92
C GLU A 35 -5.80 6.41 -19.47
N PRO A 36 -5.85 6.81 -20.77
CA PRO A 36 -7.06 7.31 -21.36
C PRO A 36 -8.10 6.20 -21.49
N ASP A 37 -9.37 6.58 -21.51
CA ASP A 37 -10.43 5.63 -21.80
C ASP A 37 -10.30 5.09 -23.24
N ALA A 38 -10.84 3.89 -23.47
CA ALA A 38 -10.66 3.17 -24.72
C ALA A 38 -11.14 4.00 -25.92
N GLY A 39 -10.21 4.33 -26.83
CA GLY A 39 -10.48 5.13 -28.03
C GLY A 39 -10.19 6.63 -27.89
N GLU A 40 -9.71 7.10 -26.74
CA GLU A 40 -9.45 8.52 -26.46
C GLU A 40 -7.95 8.87 -26.44
N LEU A 41 -7.14 8.23 -27.28
CA LEU A 41 -5.72 8.54 -27.39
C LEU A 41 -5.50 10.01 -27.77
N ARG A 42 -4.70 10.72 -26.98
CA ARG A 42 -4.33 12.12 -27.19
C ARG A 42 -3.00 12.19 -27.93
N GLU A 43 -2.84 13.20 -28.80
CA GLU A 43 -1.60 13.40 -29.58
C GLU A 43 -0.33 13.49 -28.70
N ASN A 44 -0.48 13.92 -27.45
CA ASN A 44 0.63 14.13 -26.51
C ASN A 44 0.95 12.94 -25.59
N ASP A 45 0.19 11.85 -25.68
CA ASP A 45 0.33 10.70 -24.77
C ASP A 45 1.71 10.03 -24.90
N GLU A 46 2.13 9.65 -26.12
CA GLU A 46 3.43 8.99 -26.32
C GLU A 46 4.63 9.89 -25.95
N PRO A 47 4.69 11.18 -26.35
CA PRO A 47 5.72 12.09 -25.88
C PRO A 47 5.74 12.26 -24.35
N ALA A 48 4.58 12.24 -23.68
CA ALA A 48 4.51 12.29 -22.23
C ALA A 48 5.08 11.01 -21.59
N ARG A 49 4.73 9.84 -22.11
CA ARG A 49 5.27 8.54 -21.70
C ARG A 49 6.79 8.50 -21.79
N GLN A 50 7.35 8.96 -22.91
CA GLN A 50 8.80 8.97 -23.11
C GLN A 50 9.53 9.90 -22.13
N ARG A 51 8.94 11.07 -21.81
CA ARG A 51 9.48 11.96 -20.76
C ARG A 51 9.42 11.30 -19.39
N PHE A 52 8.31 10.64 -19.07
CA PHE A 52 8.13 9.91 -17.83
C PHE A 52 9.18 8.80 -17.67
N LEU A 53 9.34 7.93 -18.67
CA LEU A 53 10.33 6.84 -18.64
C LEU A 53 11.77 7.35 -18.58
N ARG A 54 12.07 8.49 -19.22
CA ARG A 54 13.37 9.13 -19.09
C ARG A 54 13.63 9.56 -17.66
N TRP A 55 12.70 10.30 -17.06
CA TRP A 55 12.79 10.71 -15.65
C TRP A 55 12.96 9.52 -14.71
N PHE A 56 12.19 8.44 -14.94
CA PHE A 56 12.26 7.21 -14.16
C PHE A 56 13.66 6.57 -14.19
N ASN A 57 14.27 6.52 -15.37
CA ASN A 57 15.63 6.02 -15.56
C ASN A 57 16.70 6.97 -14.98
N GLU A 58 16.55 8.28 -15.13
CA GLU A 58 17.44 9.29 -14.55
C GLU A 58 17.43 9.24 -13.02
N CYS A 59 16.29 8.90 -12.42
CA CYS A 59 16.17 8.62 -11.00
C CYS A 59 16.73 7.24 -10.60
N GLY A 60 17.19 6.40 -11.53
CA GLY A 60 17.74 5.07 -11.22
C GLY A 60 16.72 4.08 -10.65
N LEU A 61 15.43 4.25 -10.96
CA LEU A 61 14.34 3.45 -10.37
C LEU A 61 14.17 2.07 -11.05
N ARG A 62 14.81 1.85 -12.19
CA ARG A 62 14.66 0.63 -12.98
C ARG A 62 15.09 -0.63 -12.24
N ASP A 63 16.11 -0.53 -11.38
CA ASP A 63 16.64 -1.67 -10.63
C ASP A 63 15.74 -2.07 -9.46
N GLU A 64 14.90 -1.15 -8.97
CA GLU A 64 13.91 -1.45 -7.93
C GLU A 64 12.61 -2.01 -8.52
N ALA A 65 12.21 -1.56 -9.71
CA ALA A 65 10.97 -2.01 -10.33
C ALA A 65 11.00 -3.50 -10.69
N GLU A 66 9.90 -4.19 -10.39
CA GLU A 66 9.72 -5.59 -10.74
C GLU A 66 9.33 -5.76 -12.21
N PRO A 67 9.54 -6.94 -12.82
CA PRO A 67 9.27 -7.15 -14.25
C PRO A 67 7.85 -6.74 -14.68
N GLN A 68 6.81 -7.17 -13.96
CA GLN A 68 5.42 -6.78 -14.25
C GLN A 68 5.15 -5.27 -14.13
N GLU A 69 5.89 -4.58 -13.25
CA GLU A 69 5.74 -3.14 -13.05
C GLU A 69 6.38 -2.38 -14.22
N LEU A 70 7.56 -2.81 -14.66
CA LEU A 70 8.22 -2.28 -15.85
C LEU A 70 7.37 -2.49 -17.10
N GLU A 71 6.79 -3.67 -17.28
CA GLU A 71 5.89 -3.95 -18.40
C GLU A 71 4.70 -2.98 -18.42
N LEU A 72 4.10 -2.69 -17.26
CA LEU A 72 3.00 -1.73 -17.14
C LEU A 72 3.44 -0.30 -17.47
N LEU A 73 4.59 0.14 -16.95
CA LEU A 73 5.14 1.49 -17.21
C LEU A 73 5.54 1.67 -18.69
N GLU A 74 6.06 0.61 -19.31
CA GLU A 74 6.52 0.60 -20.70
C GLU A 74 5.41 0.29 -21.72
N ALA A 75 4.22 -0.11 -21.26
CA ALA A 75 3.07 -0.31 -22.14
C ALA A 75 2.63 1.02 -22.76
N SER A 76 2.36 0.99 -24.07
CA SER A 76 1.70 2.10 -24.77
C SER A 76 0.36 2.43 -24.11
N PHE A 77 -0.04 3.70 -24.17
CA PHE A 77 -1.37 4.12 -23.77
C PHE A 77 -2.43 3.36 -24.59
N SER A 78 -3.61 3.10 -23.99
CA SER A 78 -4.69 2.22 -24.47
C SER A 78 -4.41 0.71 -24.44
N GLY A 79 -3.27 0.31 -23.85
CA GLY A 79 -2.87 -1.09 -23.72
C GLY A 79 -3.28 -1.75 -22.40
N LEU A 80 -3.74 -0.99 -21.40
CA LEU A 80 -4.02 -1.55 -20.08
C LEU A 80 -5.47 -2.06 -19.97
N GLU A 81 -5.61 -3.31 -19.55
CA GLU A 81 -6.92 -3.85 -19.17
C GLU A 81 -7.49 -3.09 -17.98
N GLN A 82 -8.82 -2.89 -17.94
CA GLN A 82 -9.49 -2.15 -16.87
C GLN A 82 -9.15 -2.68 -15.47
N LYS A 83 -9.03 -4.01 -15.32
CA LYS A 83 -8.65 -4.63 -14.04
C LYS A 83 -7.21 -4.28 -13.65
N ALA A 84 -6.28 -4.31 -14.59
CA ALA A 84 -4.88 -3.93 -14.35
C ALA A 84 -4.78 -2.45 -13.96
N ARG A 85 -5.55 -1.57 -14.64
CA ARG A 85 -5.65 -0.15 -14.31
C ARG A 85 -6.15 0.08 -12.88
N VAL A 86 -7.24 -0.58 -12.48
CA VAL A 86 -7.77 -0.47 -11.11
C VAL A 86 -6.74 -0.96 -10.10
N ASN A 87 -6.17 -2.15 -10.29
CA ASN A 87 -5.17 -2.71 -9.38
C ASN A 87 -3.93 -1.82 -9.24
N ALA A 88 -3.45 -1.27 -10.36
CA ALA A 88 -2.31 -0.37 -10.36
C ALA A 88 -2.60 0.97 -9.66
N SER A 89 -3.81 1.52 -9.81
CA SER A 89 -4.20 2.75 -9.10
C SER A 89 -4.18 2.60 -7.57
N TRP A 90 -4.53 1.41 -7.07
CA TRP A 90 -4.50 1.07 -5.65
C TRP A 90 -3.09 1.05 -5.05
N ARG A 91 -2.03 0.94 -5.88
CA ARG A 91 -0.65 1.04 -5.40
C ARG A 91 -0.32 2.40 -4.77
N MET A 92 -1.15 3.42 -4.99
CA MET A 92 -1.01 4.71 -4.31
C MET A 92 -1.13 4.57 -2.78
N GLU A 93 -1.96 3.65 -2.28
CA GLU A 93 -2.07 3.42 -0.83
C GLU A 93 -0.78 2.85 -0.24
N GLY A 94 -0.11 1.95 -0.97
CA GLY A 94 1.23 1.47 -0.61
C GLY A 94 2.26 2.60 -0.66
N ALA A 95 2.25 3.43 -1.72
CA ALA A 95 3.13 4.60 -1.83
C ALA A 95 2.95 5.57 -0.65
N ALA A 96 1.71 5.80 -0.20
CA ALA A 96 1.40 6.63 0.96
C ALA A 96 1.99 6.07 2.26
N VAL A 97 1.93 4.75 2.47
CA VAL A 97 2.60 4.10 3.61
C VAL A 97 4.10 4.28 3.57
N LEU A 98 4.73 4.05 2.41
CA LEU A 98 6.19 4.19 2.29
C LEU A 98 6.61 5.65 2.45
N ALA A 99 5.84 6.62 1.94
CA ALA A 99 6.08 8.04 2.17
C ALA A 99 5.95 8.42 3.65
N TRP A 100 4.94 7.87 4.35
CA TRP A 100 4.80 8.04 5.80
C TRP A 100 5.98 7.43 6.56
N ALA A 101 6.38 6.21 6.22
CA ALA A 101 7.51 5.51 6.83
C ALA A 101 8.82 6.27 6.63
N LEU A 102 8.98 6.99 5.52
CA LEU A 102 10.12 7.88 5.23
C LEU A 102 10.02 9.26 5.90
N GLY A 103 8.98 9.52 6.69
CA GLY A 103 8.73 10.81 7.33
C GLY A 103 8.41 11.95 6.35
N ARG A 104 7.97 11.64 5.12
CA ARG A 104 7.70 12.63 4.06
C ARG A 104 6.28 13.20 4.09
N ALA A 105 5.33 12.43 4.60
CA ALA A 105 3.92 12.83 4.74
C ALA A 105 3.29 12.19 5.98
N PRO A 106 2.18 12.74 6.51
CA PRO A 106 1.32 12.00 7.44
C PRO A 106 0.65 10.83 6.73
N LEU A 107 0.38 9.74 7.46
CA LEU A 107 -0.50 8.69 6.95
C LEU A 107 -1.95 9.15 7.10
N PRO A 108 -2.79 9.07 6.06
CA PRO A 108 -4.21 9.36 6.18
C PRO A 108 -4.88 8.45 7.21
N SER A 109 -6.05 8.88 7.71
CA SER A 109 -6.91 8.02 8.51
C SER A 109 -7.07 6.64 7.85
N ILE A 110 -7.10 5.58 8.65
CA ILE A 110 -7.35 4.21 8.17
C ILE A 110 -8.71 4.09 7.45
N LEU A 111 -9.61 5.04 7.71
CA LEU A 111 -10.93 5.12 7.08
C LEU A 111 -10.94 5.95 5.80
N LEU A 112 -9.83 6.50 5.30
CA LEU A 112 -9.85 7.34 4.10
C LEU A 112 -8.80 6.85 3.11
N GLN A 113 -9.13 6.94 1.82
CA GLN A 113 -8.11 6.81 0.79
C GLN A 113 -7.06 7.92 0.96
N CYS A 114 -5.85 7.66 0.50
CA CYS A 114 -4.82 8.68 0.43
C CYS A 114 -5.16 9.77 -0.58
N ASP A 115 -4.69 10.98 -0.29
CA ASP A 115 -4.70 12.06 -1.26
C ASP A 115 -3.56 11.82 -2.27
N ILE A 116 -3.93 11.66 -3.53
CA ILE A 116 -3.01 11.34 -4.62
C ILE A 116 -1.99 12.46 -4.77
N ASP A 117 -2.42 13.71 -4.85
CA ASP A 117 -1.55 14.86 -5.11
C ASP A 117 -0.60 15.10 -3.93
N GLU A 118 -1.08 14.96 -2.69
CA GLU A 118 -0.24 15.04 -1.49
C GLU A 118 0.82 13.93 -1.49
N THR A 119 0.44 12.69 -1.82
CA THR A 119 1.36 11.54 -1.85
C THR A 119 2.42 11.71 -2.94
N LEU A 120 2.02 12.09 -4.16
CA LEU A 120 2.93 12.33 -5.28
C LEU A 120 3.91 13.48 -4.99
N SER A 121 3.41 14.56 -4.39
CA SER A 121 4.23 15.68 -3.95
C SER A 121 5.23 15.27 -2.87
N ALA A 122 4.81 14.48 -1.88
CA ALA A 122 5.64 14.03 -0.78
C ALA A 122 6.81 13.14 -1.22
N VAL A 123 6.59 12.26 -2.20
CA VAL A 123 7.67 11.43 -2.75
C VAL A 123 8.51 12.15 -3.81
N GLY A 124 8.01 13.26 -4.36
CA GLY A 124 8.67 14.06 -5.39
C GLY A 124 8.54 13.44 -6.79
N LEU A 125 7.39 12.85 -7.14
CA LEU A 125 7.19 12.28 -8.48
C LEU A 125 7.43 13.37 -9.56
N LEU A 126 8.18 13.02 -10.62
CA LEU A 126 8.56 13.92 -11.71
C LEU A 126 9.46 15.13 -11.31
N ARG A 127 10.02 15.12 -10.09
CA ARG A 127 11.05 16.10 -9.66
C ARG A 127 12.46 15.57 -9.94
N PRO A 128 13.49 16.43 -10.04
CA PRO A 128 14.89 15.99 -10.07
C PRO A 128 15.19 15.05 -8.88
N ARG A 129 16.10 14.08 -9.07
CA ARG A 129 16.37 13.02 -8.07
C ARG A 129 16.65 13.59 -6.67
N GLU A 130 17.41 14.68 -6.61
CA GLU A 130 17.78 15.43 -5.41
C GLU A 130 16.61 16.14 -4.70
N GLU A 131 15.47 16.27 -5.36
CA GLU A 131 14.22 16.81 -4.82
C GLU A 131 13.19 15.71 -4.48
N THR A 132 13.56 14.43 -4.67
CA THR A 132 12.69 13.29 -4.36
C THR A 132 12.96 12.70 -2.97
N ALA A 133 12.16 11.70 -2.58
CA ALA A 133 12.41 10.89 -1.39
C ALA A 133 13.80 10.21 -1.37
N LEU A 134 14.46 10.07 -2.53
CA LEU A 134 15.80 9.47 -2.66
C LEU A 134 16.96 10.34 -2.19
N ALA A 135 16.74 11.65 -1.97
CA ALA A 135 17.83 12.59 -1.70
C ALA A 135 18.53 12.31 -0.36
N GLU A 136 17.74 12.10 0.70
CA GLU A 136 18.20 11.75 2.05
C GLU A 136 17.13 10.86 2.70
N PRO A 137 17.04 9.57 2.33
CA PRO A 137 16.00 8.69 2.84
C PRO A 137 16.29 8.34 4.30
N ARG A 138 15.28 8.44 5.16
CA ARG A 138 15.34 8.05 6.57
C ARG A 138 14.02 7.43 6.95
N LEU A 139 14.06 6.27 7.57
CA LEU A 139 12.86 5.64 8.12
C LEU A 139 12.52 6.24 9.48
N ARG A 140 11.23 6.18 9.82
CA ARG A 140 10.72 6.34 11.17
C ARG A 140 11.32 5.29 12.11
N ALA A 141 11.15 5.50 13.40
CA ALA A 141 11.59 4.53 14.40
C ALA A 141 10.85 3.19 14.22
N GLN A 142 11.54 2.08 14.48
CA GLN A 142 10.97 0.73 14.30
C GLN A 142 9.68 0.57 15.10
N GLU A 143 9.65 1.11 16.32
CA GLU A 143 8.47 1.05 17.18
C GLU A 143 7.24 1.73 16.55
N GLU A 144 7.43 2.83 15.79
CA GLU A 144 6.32 3.46 15.06
C GLU A 144 5.80 2.56 13.93
N LEU A 145 6.72 1.89 13.23
CA LEU A 145 6.38 0.98 12.12
C LEU A 145 5.62 -0.25 12.64
N ASP A 146 6.10 -0.84 13.74
CA ASP A 146 5.48 -2.00 14.37
C ASP A 146 4.07 -1.67 14.88
N LEU A 147 3.91 -0.53 15.56
CA LEU A 147 2.60 -0.06 16.04
C LEU A 147 1.59 0.11 14.88
N CYS A 148 2.05 0.66 13.76
CA CYS A 148 1.22 0.81 12.57
C CYS A 148 0.88 -0.56 11.96
N SER A 149 1.87 -1.44 11.82
CA SER A 149 1.69 -2.80 11.29
C SER A 149 0.64 -3.58 12.09
N SER A 150 0.75 -3.61 13.42
CA SER A 150 -0.21 -4.31 14.28
C SER A 150 -1.64 -3.74 14.16
N LEU A 151 -1.80 -2.42 14.03
CA LEU A 151 -3.11 -1.79 13.83
C LEU A 151 -3.75 -2.24 12.50
N TYR A 152 -2.98 -2.21 11.41
CA TYR A 152 -3.46 -2.62 10.08
C TYR A 152 -3.73 -4.13 10.02
N LEU A 153 -2.89 -4.96 10.64
CA LEU A 153 -3.14 -6.40 10.81
C LEU A 153 -4.48 -6.64 11.50
N THR A 154 -4.70 -5.96 12.62
CA THR A 154 -5.92 -6.12 13.45
C THR A 154 -7.18 -5.81 12.65
N LEU A 155 -7.19 -4.65 11.97
CA LEU A 155 -8.34 -4.26 11.16
C LEU A 155 -8.50 -5.16 9.92
N HIS A 156 -7.41 -5.49 9.23
CA HIS A 156 -7.42 -6.36 8.05
C HIS A 156 -8.04 -7.71 8.39
N TRP A 157 -7.58 -8.33 9.48
CA TRP A 157 -8.09 -9.61 9.95
C TRP A 157 -9.59 -9.54 10.21
N ARG A 158 -10.06 -8.51 10.94
CA ARG A 158 -11.49 -8.37 11.25
C ARG A 158 -12.34 -8.19 10.00
N LEU A 159 -11.90 -7.35 9.06
CA LEU A 159 -12.62 -7.12 7.80
C LEU A 159 -12.69 -8.40 6.98
N ARG A 160 -11.57 -9.12 6.82
CA ARG A 160 -11.54 -10.41 6.12
C ARG A 160 -12.45 -11.44 6.78
N GLN A 161 -12.41 -11.56 8.11
CA GLN A 161 -13.31 -12.43 8.86
C GLN A 161 -14.77 -12.06 8.60
N PHE A 162 -15.10 -10.76 8.58
CA PHE A 162 -16.46 -10.28 8.30
C PHE A 162 -16.92 -10.62 6.86
N PHE A 163 -16.04 -10.56 5.87
CA PHE A 163 -16.36 -10.99 4.50
C PHE A 163 -16.65 -12.49 4.40
N LEU A 164 -15.97 -13.31 5.21
CA LEU A 164 -16.19 -14.76 5.27
C LEU A 164 -17.45 -15.12 6.07
N GLN A 165 -17.68 -14.42 7.18
CA GLN A 165 -18.82 -14.62 8.07
C GLN A 165 -19.34 -13.24 8.53
N PRO A 166 -20.38 -12.69 7.84
CA PRO A 166 -20.86 -11.32 8.04
C PRO A 166 -21.74 -11.19 9.29
N GLU A 167 -21.18 -11.59 10.42
CA GLU A 167 -21.81 -11.59 11.73
C GLU A 167 -21.02 -10.71 12.69
N ARG A 168 -21.72 -10.21 13.72
CA ARG A 168 -21.06 -9.52 14.83
C ARG A 168 -20.23 -10.52 15.64
N MET A 169 -19.09 -10.08 16.16
CA MET A 169 -18.29 -10.85 17.10
C MET A 169 -17.87 -10.00 18.29
N ASN A 170 -17.56 -10.62 19.42
CA ASN A 170 -16.86 -9.94 20.50
C ASN A 170 -15.38 -9.79 20.12
N PHE A 171 -15.08 -8.81 19.26
CA PHE A 171 -13.75 -8.64 18.70
C PHE A 171 -12.73 -8.18 19.76
N VAL A 172 -13.18 -7.41 20.76
CA VAL A 172 -12.35 -7.04 21.91
C VAL A 172 -11.84 -8.28 22.65
N GLU A 173 -12.73 -9.24 22.94
CA GLU A 173 -12.36 -10.49 23.61
C GLU A 173 -11.45 -11.35 22.74
N PHE A 174 -11.75 -11.45 21.44
CA PHE A 174 -10.91 -12.17 20.48
C PHE A 174 -9.48 -11.59 20.44
N ALA A 175 -9.35 -10.27 20.29
CA ALA A 175 -8.05 -9.59 20.25
C ALA A 175 -7.23 -9.82 21.52
N ALA A 176 -7.87 -9.85 22.69
CA ALA A 176 -7.21 -10.12 23.96
C ALA A 176 -6.74 -11.57 24.15
N GLN A 177 -7.32 -12.51 23.39
CA GLN A 177 -7.00 -13.95 23.45
C GLN A 177 -6.11 -14.41 22.28
N CYS A 178 -5.81 -13.52 21.33
CA CYS A 178 -4.98 -13.80 20.17
C CYS A 178 -3.52 -14.04 20.59
N ASP A 179 -2.98 -15.22 20.27
CA ASP A 179 -1.63 -15.66 20.64
C ASP A 179 -0.64 -15.66 19.48
N TRP A 180 -1.13 -15.64 18.24
CA TRP A 180 -0.32 -15.67 17.03
C TRP A 180 0.13 -14.28 16.53
N ALA A 181 -0.46 -13.19 17.05
CA ALA A 181 -0.05 -11.82 16.74
C ALA A 181 -0.49 -10.81 17.80
N GLU A 182 0.23 -9.67 17.88
CA GLU A 182 -0.20 -8.51 18.67
C GLU A 182 -1.36 -7.80 17.98
N MET A 183 -2.56 -7.92 18.57
CA MET A 183 -3.76 -7.22 18.11
C MET A 183 -3.92 -5.88 18.83
N ARG A 184 -3.97 -4.78 18.07
CA ARG A 184 -4.13 -3.43 18.58
C ARG A 184 -5.48 -2.84 18.22
N LEU A 185 -6.20 -2.40 19.25
CA LEU A 185 -7.51 -1.75 19.12
C LEU A 185 -7.41 -0.22 19.18
N ASP A 186 -6.28 0.33 19.65
CA ASP A 186 -6.05 1.77 19.74
C ASP A 186 -6.16 2.42 18.35
N GLY A 187 -7.08 3.37 18.20
CA GLY A 187 -7.34 4.05 16.93
C GLY A 187 -8.46 3.43 16.09
N LEU A 188 -9.01 2.28 16.50
CA LEU A 188 -10.22 1.71 15.90
C LEU A 188 -11.47 2.26 16.58
N GLN A 189 -12.54 2.46 15.81
CA GLN A 189 -13.85 2.76 16.36
C GLN A 189 -14.50 1.44 16.79
N MET A 190 -15.08 1.40 17.99
CA MET A 190 -15.69 0.20 18.55
C MET A 190 -17.15 0.47 18.97
N ILE A 191 -18.07 -0.42 18.60
CA ILE A 191 -19.47 -0.41 19.04
C ILE A 191 -19.85 -1.84 19.42
N ASP A 192 -20.49 -2.03 20.58
CA ASP A 192 -20.90 -3.35 21.07
C ASP A 192 -19.77 -4.39 21.07
N ASN A 193 -18.55 -3.98 21.42
CA ASN A 193 -17.31 -4.79 21.40
C ASN A 193 -16.84 -5.29 20.02
N ASP A 194 -17.35 -4.73 18.93
CA ASP A 194 -16.91 -5.01 17.56
C ASP A 194 -16.44 -3.75 16.84
N VAL A 195 -15.69 -3.91 15.74
CA VAL A 195 -15.25 -2.80 14.90
C VAL A 195 -16.46 -2.03 14.35
N ALA A 196 -16.31 -0.71 14.30
CA ALA A 196 -17.25 0.21 13.70
C ALA A 196 -16.54 1.05 12.62
N VAL A 197 -17.31 1.51 11.64
CA VAL A 197 -16.83 2.40 10.59
C VAL A 197 -17.77 3.59 10.52
N ASN A 198 -17.24 4.79 10.65
CA ASN A 198 -18.03 6.04 10.67
C ASN A 198 -19.16 6.03 11.71
N GLY A 199 -18.89 5.48 12.90
CA GLY A 199 -19.85 5.43 14.00
C GLY A 199 -20.99 4.44 13.82
N VAL A 200 -20.93 3.52 12.85
CA VAL A 200 -21.89 2.42 12.72
C VAL A 200 -21.22 1.04 12.78
N PRO A 201 -21.89 0.01 13.33
CA PRO A 201 -21.36 -1.35 13.36
C PRO A 201 -21.10 -1.91 11.95
N LEU A 202 -20.12 -2.81 11.78
CA LEU A 202 -19.81 -3.44 10.48
C LEU A 202 -21.05 -4.00 9.75
N THR A 203 -22.00 -4.59 10.48
CA THR A 203 -23.27 -5.12 9.93
C THR A 203 -24.19 -4.09 9.28
N GLN A 204 -23.93 -2.80 9.48
CA GLN A 204 -24.71 -1.69 8.94
C GLN A 204 -23.93 -0.83 7.94
N VAL A 205 -22.65 -1.12 7.72
CA VAL A 205 -21.83 -0.40 6.75
C VAL A 205 -22.25 -0.80 5.34
N GLU A 206 -22.34 0.19 4.45
CA GLU A 206 -22.66 -0.03 3.04
C GLU A 206 -21.59 -0.91 2.36
N GLN A 207 -22.01 -1.84 1.49
CA GLN A 207 -21.09 -2.85 0.94
C GLN A 207 -19.96 -2.25 0.09
N GLY A 208 -20.24 -1.22 -0.72
CA GLY A 208 -19.23 -0.52 -1.51
C GLY A 208 -18.17 0.07 -0.59
N ARG A 209 -18.61 0.72 0.49
CA ARG A 209 -17.73 1.29 1.51
C ARG A 209 -16.90 0.23 2.25
N LEU A 210 -17.45 -0.94 2.58
CA LEU A 210 -16.69 -2.04 3.18
C LEU A 210 -15.61 -2.57 2.23
N ARG A 211 -15.92 -2.73 0.95
CA ARG A 211 -14.95 -3.17 -0.07
C ARG A 211 -13.83 -2.16 -0.24
N GLU A 212 -14.17 -0.87 -0.31
CA GLU A 212 -13.19 0.21 -0.37
C GLU A 212 -12.26 0.20 0.85
N LEU A 213 -12.83 0.12 2.07
CA LEU A 213 -12.04 0.07 3.28
C LEU A 213 -11.12 -1.16 3.31
N HIS A 214 -11.62 -2.33 2.87
CA HIS A 214 -10.81 -3.53 2.75
C HIS A 214 -9.65 -3.34 1.76
N SER A 215 -9.88 -2.74 0.59
CA SER A 215 -8.82 -2.43 -0.37
C SER A 215 -7.76 -1.49 0.20
N ILE A 216 -8.18 -0.40 0.87
CA ILE A 216 -7.25 0.52 1.55
C ILE A 216 -6.38 -0.24 2.55
N VAL A 217 -7.01 -0.99 3.45
CA VAL A 217 -6.33 -1.71 4.53
C VAL A 217 -5.40 -2.78 3.97
N GLN A 218 -5.82 -3.51 2.93
CA GLN A 218 -5.03 -4.55 2.29
C GLN A 218 -3.76 -3.98 1.65
N GLU A 219 -3.85 -2.93 0.83
CA GLU A 219 -2.66 -2.36 0.17
C GLU A 219 -1.71 -1.72 1.17
N ARG A 220 -2.23 -1.01 2.18
CA ARG A 220 -1.40 -0.41 3.24
C ARG A 220 -0.71 -1.48 4.08
N ARG A 221 -1.42 -2.57 4.40
CA ARG A 221 -0.83 -3.71 5.10
C ARG A 221 0.26 -4.37 4.27
N LEU A 222 0.04 -4.61 2.98
CA LEU A 222 1.06 -5.18 2.10
C LEU A 222 2.36 -4.35 2.14
N ALA A 223 2.26 -3.02 2.11
CA ALA A 223 3.42 -2.16 2.27
C ALA A 223 4.10 -2.26 3.65
N LEU A 224 3.32 -2.39 4.73
CA LEU A 224 3.85 -2.56 6.10
C LEU A 224 4.55 -3.91 6.29
N GLU A 225 4.00 -4.99 5.75
CA GLU A 225 4.62 -6.33 5.77
C GLU A 225 5.91 -6.35 4.94
N TRP A 226 5.94 -5.66 3.78
CA TRP A 226 7.18 -5.47 3.02
C TRP A 226 8.24 -4.70 3.83
N LEU A 227 7.83 -3.62 4.51
CA LEU A 227 8.73 -2.85 5.39
C LEU A 227 9.24 -3.67 6.59
N ALA A 228 8.46 -4.61 7.08
CA ALA A 228 8.90 -5.53 8.13
C ALA A 228 9.91 -6.57 7.62
N GLY A 229 10.08 -6.70 6.29
CA GLY A 229 11.09 -7.58 5.69
C GLY A 229 10.64 -9.02 5.49
N PHE A 230 9.32 -9.28 5.44
CA PHE A 230 8.79 -10.64 5.23
C PHE A 230 9.11 -11.20 3.85
N GLU A 231 9.28 -10.34 2.84
CA GLU A 231 9.68 -10.78 1.51
C GLU A 231 10.68 -9.82 0.88
N SER A 232 11.54 -10.38 0.03
CA SER A 232 12.50 -9.55 -0.70
C SER A 232 11.81 -8.75 -1.80
N LEU A 233 10.82 -9.32 -2.51
CA LEU A 233 10.03 -8.65 -3.54
C LEU A 233 8.73 -8.10 -2.94
N TYR A 234 8.29 -6.96 -3.45
CA TYR A 234 7.04 -6.34 -3.01
C TYR A 234 5.83 -7.16 -3.48
N SER A 235 5.89 -7.75 -4.67
CA SER A 235 4.82 -8.62 -5.19
C SER A 235 4.60 -9.90 -4.40
N ASP A 236 5.64 -10.39 -3.73
CA ASP A 236 5.62 -11.71 -3.09
C ASP A 236 5.00 -11.64 -1.69
N VAL A 237 4.90 -10.43 -1.12
CA VAL A 237 4.23 -10.20 0.16
C VAL A 237 2.78 -10.65 0.09
N THR A 238 2.42 -11.57 0.97
CA THR A 238 1.04 -12.03 1.14
C THR A 238 0.40 -11.40 2.37
N THR A 239 -0.89 -11.11 2.29
CA THR A 239 -1.70 -10.66 3.44
C THR A 239 -2.72 -11.71 3.86
N ASP A 240 -2.40 -12.99 3.59
CA ASP A 240 -3.24 -14.13 3.94
C ASP A 240 -3.14 -14.44 5.44
N THR A 241 -4.00 -13.79 6.23
CA THR A 241 -4.24 -14.06 7.66
C THR A 241 -5.70 -14.28 7.93
#